data_AF-A0ABD2UG67-F1
#
_entry.id   AF-A0ABD2UG67-F1
#
_cell.length_a   1.000
_cell.length_b   1.000
_cell.length_c   1.000
_cell.angle_alpha   90.00
_cell.angle_beta   90.00
_cell.angle_gamma   90.00
#
_symmetry.space_group_name_H-M   'P 1'
#
loop_
_entity.id
_entity.type
_entity.pdbx_description
1 polymer ?
#
loop_
_entity_poly.entity_id
_entity_poly.type
_entity_poly.pdbx_seq_one_letter_code
_entity_poly.pdbx_strand_id
1 'polypeptide(L)'
;MLDAGFFNDCKKLEIQKGAKDFNIPIIRSNRKLVATENGGLSDSCPLVFNSAWKSQEAKRVTDKFNYPASSGIQRPKNDEDIAFMSVLELGQLLKAKLLTSEELTRIFLNRLKRYSPVLESVITITEELAFQQAKEADQVLAKGKYLGPLHGIPYGLKDIIAVPDYPTTWGSKSFKDQVIDVEAWVYKRLKCAGAVLVAKLVSGSLAYDDIWFGGRTRNPWNIEEFSTGSSAGPASSTSAGILT
;
A
#
# COMPACT_ATOMS: atom_id res chain seq x y z
N MET A 1 3.78 -22.16 21.93
CA MET A 1 4.37 -22.78 20.73
C MET A 1 3.24 -23.38 19.92
N LEU A 2 2.94 -22.82 18.75
CA LEU A 2 2.11 -23.49 17.75
C LEU A 2 3.03 -24.52 17.08
N ASP A 3 2.74 -25.81 17.24
CA ASP A 3 3.54 -26.88 16.64
C ASP A 3 3.27 -27.02 15.13
N ALA A 4 4.08 -27.84 14.45
CA ALA A 4 3.93 -28.15 13.03
C ALA A 4 2.60 -28.83 12.65
N GLY A 5 1.82 -29.30 13.63
CA GLY A 5 0.49 -29.87 13.46
C GLY A 5 -0.66 -28.86 13.59
N PHE A 6 -0.39 -27.61 13.97
CA PHE A 6 -1.43 -26.61 14.19
C PHE A 6 -2.26 -26.30 12.91
N PHE A 7 -1.69 -26.50 11.73
CA PHE A 7 -2.34 -26.38 10.42
C PHE A 7 -2.25 -27.67 9.59
N ASN A 8 -2.60 -28.82 10.17
CA ASN A 8 -2.84 -30.02 9.35
C ASN A 8 -4.01 -29.80 8.38
N ASP A 9 -4.06 -30.54 7.28
CA ASP A 9 -5.00 -30.32 6.17
C ASP A 9 -6.46 -30.43 6.59
N CYS A 10 -6.80 -31.34 7.52
CA CYS A 10 -8.13 -31.39 8.12
C CYS A 10 -8.50 -30.06 8.82
N LYS A 11 -7.57 -29.48 9.56
CA LYS A 11 -7.79 -28.24 10.31
C LYS A 11 -7.85 -27.02 9.39
N LYS A 12 -7.08 -27.02 8.28
CA LYS A 12 -7.23 -26.03 7.20
C LYS A 12 -8.62 -26.09 6.57
N LEU A 13 -9.14 -27.29 6.31
CA LEU A 13 -10.49 -27.49 5.77
C LEU A 13 -11.57 -27.02 6.75
N GLU A 14 -11.42 -27.32 8.05
CA GLU A 14 -12.33 -26.83 9.09
C GLU A 14 -12.32 -25.31 9.18
N ILE A 15 -11.13 -24.67 9.18
CA ILE A 15 -11.00 -23.21 9.18
C ILE A 15 -11.65 -22.62 7.92
N GLN A 16 -11.41 -23.23 6.75
CA GLN A 16 -12.02 -22.78 5.50
C GLN A 16 -13.55 -22.91 5.54
N LYS A 17 -14.08 -24.01 6.10
CA LYS A 17 -15.51 -24.23 6.27
C LYS A 17 -16.11 -23.24 7.25
N GLY A 18 -15.50 -23.03 8.42
CA GLY A 18 -15.92 -22.02 9.39
C GLY A 18 -15.90 -20.60 8.80
N ALA A 19 -14.89 -20.28 7.99
CA ALA A 19 -14.83 -19.03 7.27
C ALA A 19 -15.99 -18.87 6.26
N LYS A 20 -16.30 -19.92 5.49
CA LYS A 20 -17.39 -19.90 4.49
C LYS A 20 -18.78 -19.87 5.11
N ASP A 21 -19.00 -20.64 6.16
CA ASP A 21 -20.34 -20.89 6.72
C ASP A 21 -20.74 -19.84 7.76
N PHE A 22 -19.76 -19.27 8.49
CA PHE A 22 -20.03 -18.30 9.55
C PHE A 22 -19.44 -16.92 9.26
N ASN A 23 -18.13 -16.83 9.08
CA ASN A 23 -17.46 -15.52 9.01
C ASN A 23 -17.90 -14.72 7.78
N ILE A 24 -17.89 -15.33 6.59
CA ILE A 24 -18.23 -14.63 5.34
C ILE A 24 -19.70 -14.12 5.36
N PRO A 25 -20.71 -14.92 5.73
CA PRO A 25 -22.09 -14.44 5.85
C PRO A 25 -22.23 -13.30 6.86
N ILE A 26 -21.63 -13.41 8.05
CA ILE A 26 -21.68 -12.38 9.10
C ILE A 26 -20.96 -11.11 8.65
N ILE A 27 -19.78 -11.22 8.04
CA ILE A 27 -19.06 -10.07 7.49
C ILE A 27 -19.89 -9.42 6.39
N ARG A 28 -20.53 -10.19 5.50
CA ARG A 28 -21.39 -9.64 4.43
C ARG A 28 -22.64 -8.95 4.97
N SER A 29 -23.29 -9.51 6.00
CA SER A 29 -24.45 -8.87 6.64
C SER A 29 -24.03 -7.59 7.37
N ASN A 30 -22.93 -7.64 8.11
CA ASN A 30 -22.41 -6.50 8.87
C ASN A 30 -21.78 -5.45 7.97
N ARG A 31 -21.30 -5.81 6.77
CA ARG A 31 -20.77 -4.86 5.80
C ARG A 31 -21.78 -3.78 5.46
N LYS A 32 -23.06 -4.13 5.34
CA LYS A 32 -24.13 -3.15 5.10
C LYS A 32 -24.33 -2.15 6.25
N LEU A 33 -23.91 -2.51 7.47
CA LEU A 33 -23.95 -1.63 8.64
C LEU A 33 -22.80 -0.62 8.65
N VAL A 34 -21.64 -0.98 8.08
CA VAL A 34 -20.39 -0.19 8.19
C VAL A 34 -19.87 0.36 6.86
N ALA A 35 -20.46 -0.03 5.72
CA ALA A 35 -20.07 0.39 4.39
C ALA A 35 -21.28 0.35 3.44
N THR A 36 -21.65 1.50 2.88
CA THR A 36 -22.89 1.64 2.10
C THR A 36 -22.76 1.23 0.64
N GLU A 37 -21.63 1.43 -0.05
CA GLU A 37 -21.46 1.07 -1.46
C GLU A 37 -20.01 0.69 -1.87
N ASN A 38 -19.87 -0.19 -2.87
CA ASN A 38 -18.60 -0.49 -3.54
C ASN A 38 -18.28 0.63 -4.56
N GLY A 39 -17.43 1.60 -4.22
CA GLY A 39 -17.04 2.66 -5.17
C GLY A 39 -16.07 2.19 -6.27
N GLY A 40 -16.51 2.16 -7.54
CA GLY A 40 -15.71 1.78 -8.72
C GLY A 40 -15.12 2.96 -9.52
N LEU A 41 -14.56 2.68 -10.71
CA LEU A 41 -13.93 3.64 -11.64
C LEU A 41 -14.83 4.82 -12.06
N SER A 42 -16.15 4.67 -11.95
CA SER A 42 -17.16 5.71 -12.21
C SER A 42 -17.72 6.35 -10.94
N ASP A 43 -17.39 5.82 -9.75
CA ASP A 43 -17.96 6.25 -8.48
C ASP A 43 -16.93 6.18 -7.34
N SER A 44 -16.32 7.32 -7.07
CA SER A 44 -15.26 7.52 -6.09
C SER A 44 -15.71 7.37 -4.63
N CYS A 45 -16.71 6.56 -4.28
CA CYS A 45 -17.23 6.55 -2.91
C CYS A 45 -16.20 5.97 -1.93
N PRO A 46 -15.63 6.76 -0.99
CA PRO A 46 -14.81 6.19 0.07
C PRO A 46 -15.61 5.16 0.86
N LEU A 47 -14.93 4.23 1.54
CA LEU A 47 -15.55 3.46 2.60
C LEU A 47 -15.99 4.46 3.67
N VAL A 48 -17.29 4.79 3.71
CA VAL A 48 -17.85 5.64 4.75
C VAL A 48 -18.07 4.77 5.99
N PHE A 49 -17.09 4.77 6.89
CA PHE A 49 -17.24 4.12 8.19
C PHE A 49 -18.20 4.96 9.05
N ASN A 50 -19.39 4.43 9.31
CA ASN A 50 -20.32 5.01 10.27
C ASN A 50 -20.08 4.34 11.64
N SER A 51 -19.45 5.07 12.57
CA SER A 51 -19.25 4.59 13.94
C SER A 51 -20.56 4.53 14.74
N ALA A 52 -21.61 5.22 14.28
CA ALA A 52 -22.92 5.09 14.87
C ALA A 52 -23.52 3.74 14.43
N TRP A 53 -23.60 2.79 15.36
CA TRP A 53 -24.35 1.53 15.24
C TRP A 53 -25.87 1.70 14.98
N LYS A 54 -26.33 2.92 14.69
CA LYS A 54 -27.72 3.25 14.39
C LYS A 54 -27.95 3.11 12.89
N SER A 55 -29.15 2.68 12.51
CA SER A 55 -29.59 2.44 11.13
C SER A 55 -29.74 3.71 10.27
N GLN A 56 -29.00 4.77 10.56
CA GLN A 56 -28.98 5.95 9.69
C GLN A 56 -28.07 5.62 8.50
N GLU A 57 -28.64 5.65 7.29
CA GLU A 57 -27.89 5.50 6.06
C GLU A 57 -26.71 6.47 6.06
N ALA A 58 -25.51 5.93 5.82
CA ALA A 58 -24.33 6.76 5.73
C ALA A 58 -24.53 7.74 4.56
N LYS A 59 -24.54 9.04 4.85
CA LYS A 59 -24.66 10.07 3.81
C LYS A 59 -23.53 9.86 2.81
N ARG A 60 -23.89 9.69 1.53
CA ARG A 60 -22.93 9.59 0.44
C ARG A 60 -22.26 10.95 0.26
N VAL A 61 -21.09 11.10 0.87
CA VAL A 61 -20.25 12.27 0.68
C VAL A 61 -19.49 12.08 -0.63
N THR A 62 -19.94 12.76 -1.68
CA THR A 62 -19.26 12.83 -2.98
C THR A 62 -18.14 13.87 -3.01
N ASP A 63 -17.83 14.48 -1.86
CA ASP A 63 -16.86 15.57 -1.80
C ASP A 63 -15.50 15.05 -2.25
N LYS A 64 -14.98 15.66 -3.31
CA LYS A 64 -13.58 15.51 -3.69
C LYS A 64 -12.75 15.94 -2.49
N PHE A 65 -11.76 15.14 -2.12
CA PHE A 65 -10.81 15.50 -1.07
C PHE A 65 -10.25 16.90 -1.36
N ASN A 66 -10.56 17.85 -0.49
CA ASN A 66 -10.04 19.21 -0.58
C ASN A 66 -8.70 19.23 0.17
N TYR A 67 -7.63 19.58 -0.54
CA TYR A 67 -6.27 19.62 0.01
C TYR A 67 -5.65 20.99 -0.28
N PRO A 68 -4.76 21.48 0.61
CA PRO A 68 -4.18 22.80 0.45
C PRO A 68 -3.42 22.89 -0.88
N ALA A 69 -3.62 24.01 -1.58
CA ALA A 69 -2.87 24.31 -2.78
C ALA A 69 -1.47 24.78 -2.38
N SER A 70 -0.46 23.94 -2.60
CA SER A 70 0.93 24.36 -2.45
C SER A 70 1.38 25.12 -3.71
N SER A 71 1.47 26.44 -3.62
CA SER A 71 1.96 27.31 -4.69
C SER A 71 3.46 27.60 -4.54
N GLY A 72 4.16 27.81 -5.66
CA GLY A 72 5.55 28.25 -5.64
C GLY A 72 6.58 27.14 -5.37
N ILE A 73 6.17 25.87 -5.42
CA ILE A 73 7.08 24.74 -5.29
C ILE A 73 8.01 24.71 -6.49
N GLN A 74 9.31 24.68 -6.20
CA GLN A 74 10.36 24.48 -7.18
C GLN A 74 10.88 23.05 -7.09
N ARG A 75 11.26 22.49 -8.23
CA ARG A 75 11.96 21.21 -8.27
C ARG A 75 13.33 21.36 -7.60
N PRO A 76 13.66 20.58 -6.55
CA PRO A 76 15.00 20.54 -5.99
C PRO A 76 16.02 20.08 -7.04
N LYS A 77 17.29 20.48 -6.85
CA LYS A 77 18.37 20.07 -7.76
C LYS A 77 18.79 18.62 -7.58
N ASN A 78 18.70 18.09 -6.36
CA ASN A 78 19.14 16.74 -6.02
C ASN A 78 17.95 15.80 -5.84
N ASP A 79 18.08 14.57 -6.32
CA ASP A 79 17.06 13.52 -6.14
C ASP A 79 16.84 13.15 -4.67
N GLU A 80 17.87 13.31 -3.83
CA GLU A 80 17.76 13.10 -2.38
C GLU A 80 16.76 14.07 -1.74
N ASP A 81 16.79 15.34 -2.14
CA ASP A 81 15.85 16.36 -1.64
C ASP A 81 14.42 16.10 -2.12
N ILE A 82 14.27 15.57 -3.35
CA ILE A 82 12.96 15.16 -3.91
C ILE A 82 12.34 14.06 -3.04
N ALA A 83 13.13 13.11 -2.56
CA ALA A 83 12.63 11.97 -1.79
C ALA A 83 12.02 12.34 -0.42
N PHE A 84 12.37 13.50 0.13
CA PHE A 84 11.83 14.02 1.40
C PHE A 84 10.72 15.06 1.21
N MET A 85 10.33 15.36 -0.03
CA MET A 85 9.15 16.19 -0.30
C MET A 85 7.87 15.45 0.13
N SER A 86 6.90 16.20 0.63
CA SER A 86 5.58 15.64 0.92
C SER A 86 4.84 15.19 -0.34
N VAL A 87 3.90 14.27 -0.18
CA VAL A 87 3.04 13.79 -1.28
C VAL A 87 2.34 14.94 -2.02
N LEU A 88 1.91 15.98 -1.29
CA LEU A 88 1.27 17.14 -1.91
C LEU A 88 2.25 17.94 -2.77
N GLU A 89 3.49 18.08 -2.33
CA GLU A 89 4.51 18.80 -3.08
C GLU A 89 4.94 18.02 -4.33
N LEU A 90 5.15 16.71 -4.20
CA LEU A 90 5.42 15.82 -5.32
C LEU A 90 4.27 15.84 -6.34
N GLY A 91 3.02 15.78 -5.88
CA GLY A 91 1.85 15.86 -6.74
C GLY A 91 1.78 17.17 -7.53
N GLN A 92 2.21 18.29 -6.95
CA GLN A 92 2.31 19.57 -7.66
C GLN A 92 3.43 19.58 -8.70
N LEU A 93 4.61 19.02 -8.39
CA LEU A 93 5.69 18.90 -9.37
C LEU A 93 5.27 18.05 -10.58
N LEU A 94 4.59 16.92 -10.33
CA LEU A 94 4.03 16.06 -11.37
C LEU A 94 2.98 16.83 -12.20
N LYS A 95 2.00 17.45 -11.54
CA LYS A 95 0.94 18.23 -12.20
C LYS A 95 1.49 19.38 -13.06
N ALA A 96 2.53 20.06 -12.57
CA ALA A 96 3.23 21.12 -13.28
C ALA A 96 4.19 20.61 -14.37
N LYS A 97 4.34 19.28 -14.51
CA LYS A 97 5.26 18.62 -15.44
C LYS A 97 6.73 19.02 -15.25
N LEU A 98 7.09 19.43 -14.03
CA LEU A 98 8.47 19.68 -13.62
C LEU A 98 9.21 18.37 -13.30
N LEU A 99 8.46 17.30 -13.07
CA LEU A 99 8.89 15.95 -12.79
C LEU A 99 7.90 14.99 -13.48
N THR A 100 8.37 13.86 -14.01
CA THR A 100 7.47 12.82 -14.52
C THR A 100 7.27 11.71 -13.49
N SER A 101 6.18 10.96 -13.58
CA SER A 101 5.94 9.80 -12.71
C SER A 101 7.00 8.73 -12.92
N GLU A 102 7.42 8.50 -14.17
CA GLU A 102 8.50 7.56 -14.49
C GLU A 102 9.84 7.97 -13.84
N GLU A 103 10.16 9.26 -13.87
CA GLU A 103 11.35 9.81 -13.22
C GLU A 103 11.29 9.67 -11.70
N LEU A 104 10.16 10.04 -11.07
CA LEU A 104 9.96 9.90 -9.63
C LEU A 104 10.02 8.43 -9.19
N THR A 105 9.44 7.53 -9.99
CA THR A 105 9.48 6.08 -9.76
C THR A 105 10.91 5.56 -9.78
N ARG A 106 11.72 5.98 -10.75
CA ARG A 106 13.14 5.63 -10.83
C ARG A 106 13.92 6.11 -9.60
N ILE A 107 13.67 7.34 -9.12
CA ILE A 107 14.29 7.87 -7.90
C ILE A 107 14.03 6.94 -6.71
N PHE A 108 12.77 6.61 -6.46
CA PHE A 108 12.42 5.75 -5.31
C PHE A 108 12.87 4.30 -5.47
N LEU A 109 12.82 3.72 -6.68
CA LEU A 109 13.37 2.37 -6.92
C LEU A 109 14.87 2.31 -6.64
N ASN A 110 15.63 3.33 -7.05
CA ASN A 110 17.06 3.42 -6.76
C ASN A 110 17.32 3.48 -5.25
N ARG A 111 16.52 4.24 -4.51
CA ARG A 111 16.61 4.34 -3.05
C ARG A 111 16.25 3.02 -2.37
N LEU A 112 15.16 2.37 -2.79
CA LEU A 112 14.77 1.05 -2.29
C LEU A 112 15.90 0.04 -2.45
N LYS A 113 16.49 -0.04 -3.65
CA LYS A 113 17.62 -0.94 -3.93
C LYS A 113 18.86 -0.61 -3.09
N ARG A 114 19.11 0.66 -2.79
CA ARG A 114 20.26 1.11 -1.99
C ARG A 114 20.08 0.83 -0.49
N TYR A 115 18.93 1.15 0.09
CA TYR A 115 18.75 1.20 1.54
C TYR A 115 18.00 -0.02 2.11
N SER A 116 17.13 -0.66 1.33
CA SER A 116 16.38 -1.83 1.83
C SER A 116 17.27 -2.98 2.31
N PRO A 117 18.44 -3.30 1.72
CA PRO A 117 19.30 -4.35 2.25
C PRO A 117 19.81 -4.07 3.67
N VAL A 118 19.95 -2.80 4.05
CA VAL A 118 20.37 -2.38 5.40
C VAL A 118 19.18 -2.36 6.36
N LEU A 119 18.03 -1.88 5.88
CA LEU A 119 16.83 -1.72 6.73
C LEU A 119 16.01 -3.01 6.87
N GLU A 120 16.18 -3.99 5.99
CA GLU A 120 15.35 -5.20 5.91
C GLU A 120 13.84 -4.86 5.89
N SER A 121 13.44 -3.86 5.10
CA SER A 121 12.09 -3.28 5.13
C SER A 121 11.19 -3.66 3.94
N VAL A 122 11.74 -4.29 2.89
CA VAL A 122 11.04 -4.68 1.66
C VAL A 122 11.10 -6.20 1.46
N ILE A 123 9.96 -6.79 1.07
CA ILE A 123 9.85 -8.21 0.68
C ILE A 123 9.98 -8.37 -0.83
N THR A 124 9.31 -7.53 -1.61
CA THR A 124 9.30 -7.61 -3.07
C THR A 124 9.32 -6.23 -3.66
N ILE A 125 10.26 -5.97 -4.58
CA ILE A 125 10.26 -4.78 -5.41
C ILE A 125 9.42 -5.09 -6.66
N THR A 126 8.45 -4.24 -6.98
CA THR A 126 7.51 -4.44 -8.10
C THR A 126 7.93 -3.61 -9.31
N GLU A 127 9.20 -3.67 -9.70
CA GLU A 127 9.83 -2.75 -10.64
C GLU A 127 9.12 -2.67 -12.00
N GLU A 128 8.80 -3.80 -12.61
CA GLU A 128 8.10 -3.86 -13.90
C GLU A 128 6.71 -3.21 -13.82
N LEU A 129 5.91 -3.58 -12.80
CA LEU A 129 4.61 -2.98 -12.55
C LEU A 129 4.72 -1.48 -12.26
N ALA A 130 5.75 -1.06 -11.50
CA ALA A 130 5.96 0.33 -11.15
C ALA A 130 6.17 1.19 -12.40
N PHE A 131 7.08 0.77 -13.29
CA PHE A 131 7.29 1.50 -14.54
C PHE A 131 6.07 1.49 -15.46
N GLN A 132 5.33 0.38 -15.51
CA GLN A 132 4.08 0.31 -16.27
C GLN A 132 3.05 1.32 -15.74
N GLN A 133 2.81 1.34 -14.43
CA GLN A 133 1.85 2.27 -13.79
C GLN A 133 2.29 3.73 -13.90
N ALA A 134 3.59 4.01 -13.76
CA ALA A 134 4.13 5.35 -13.90
C ALA A 134 3.94 5.90 -15.32
N LYS A 135 4.22 5.08 -16.34
CA LYS A 135 3.99 5.42 -17.75
C LYS A 135 2.51 5.67 -18.03
N GLU A 136 1.62 4.87 -17.46
CA GLU A 136 0.16 5.09 -17.57
C GLU A 136 -0.27 6.41 -16.92
N ALA A 137 0.26 6.74 -15.74
CA ALA A 137 -0.01 8.01 -15.07
C ALA A 137 0.44 9.20 -15.94
N ASP A 138 1.68 9.17 -16.45
CA ASP A 138 2.21 10.21 -17.34
C ASP A 138 1.36 10.38 -18.61
N GLN A 139 0.87 9.29 -19.21
CA GLN A 139 -0.03 9.34 -20.37
C GLN A 139 -1.39 9.95 -20.03
N VAL A 140 -1.97 9.63 -18.87
CA VAL A 140 -3.24 10.20 -18.42
C VAL A 140 -3.08 11.71 -18.16
N LEU A 141 -1.96 12.12 -17.56
CA LEU A 141 -1.64 13.53 -17.36
C LEU A 141 -1.39 14.27 -18.68
N ALA A 142 -0.71 13.64 -19.65
CA ALA A 142 -0.48 14.20 -20.97
C ALA A 142 -1.78 14.51 -21.72
N LYS A 143 -2.84 13.73 -21.48
CA LYS A 143 -4.21 13.97 -21.98
C LYS A 143 -4.96 15.05 -21.21
N GLY A 144 -4.31 15.76 -20.28
CA GLY A 144 -4.89 16.84 -19.48
C GLY A 144 -5.72 16.37 -18.29
N LYS A 145 -5.69 15.07 -17.96
CA LYS A 145 -6.48 14.52 -16.85
C LYS A 145 -5.59 14.31 -15.62
N TYR A 146 -5.74 15.18 -14.62
CA TYR A 146 -5.11 14.99 -13.30
C TYR A 146 -6.10 14.29 -12.34
N LEU A 147 -5.70 13.15 -11.78
CA LEU A 147 -6.61 12.31 -10.97
C LEU A 147 -6.69 12.73 -9.49
N GLY A 148 -5.77 13.57 -9.03
CA GLY A 148 -5.68 14.01 -7.64
C GLY A 148 -4.26 13.88 -7.08
N PRO A 149 -4.07 14.10 -5.77
CA PRO A 149 -2.75 14.24 -5.15
C PRO A 149 -1.89 12.96 -5.17
N LEU A 150 -2.49 11.79 -5.42
CA LEU A 150 -1.78 10.52 -5.53
C LEU A 150 -1.41 10.15 -6.97
N HIS A 151 -1.79 10.98 -7.95
CA HIS A 151 -1.54 10.71 -9.36
C HIS A 151 -0.03 10.65 -9.63
N GLY A 152 0.46 9.49 -10.06
CA GLY A 152 1.86 9.24 -10.38
C GLY A 152 2.79 9.10 -9.19
N ILE A 153 2.26 9.03 -7.95
CA ILE A 153 3.05 8.97 -6.72
C ILE A 153 3.47 7.52 -6.39
N PRO A 154 4.78 7.23 -6.22
CA PRO A 154 5.28 5.93 -5.84
C PRO A 154 5.00 5.58 -4.37
N TYR A 155 4.43 4.41 -4.10
CA TYR A 155 4.11 3.97 -2.74
C TYR A 155 4.44 2.49 -2.51
N GLY A 156 4.56 2.10 -1.23
CA GLY A 156 4.70 0.71 -0.82
C GLY A 156 3.43 0.16 -0.14
N LEU A 157 3.19 -1.14 -0.31
CA LEU A 157 2.09 -1.85 0.37
C LEU A 157 2.63 -2.84 1.38
N LYS A 158 2.12 -2.81 2.61
CA LYS A 158 2.39 -3.87 3.59
C LYS A 158 2.04 -5.25 2.99
N ASP A 159 2.87 -6.25 3.24
CA ASP A 159 2.77 -7.58 2.64
C ASP A 159 1.64 -8.48 3.23
N ILE A 160 0.56 -7.83 3.64
CA ILE A 160 -0.73 -8.44 3.98
C ILE A 160 -1.80 -8.12 2.93
N ILE A 161 -1.52 -7.15 2.05
CA ILE A 161 -2.45 -6.67 1.04
C ILE A 161 -2.21 -7.43 -0.27
N ALA A 162 -3.21 -8.18 -0.72
CA ALA A 162 -3.12 -8.96 -1.96
C ALA A 162 -3.00 -8.07 -3.21
N VAL A 163 -2.06 -8.43 -4.07
CA VAL A 163 -1.85 -7.87 -5.41
C VAL A 163 -1.67 -9.07 -6.35
N PRO A 164 -2.48 -9.19 -7.43
CA PRO A 164 -2.34 -10.29 -8.39
C PRO A 164 -0.91 -10.38 -8.95
N ASP A 165 -0.47 -11.59 -9.27
CA ASP A 165 0.87 -11.91 -9.81
C ASP A 165 2.07 -11.61 -8.89
N TYR A 166 1.85 -10.97 -7.75
CA TYR A 166 2.89 -10.67 -6.76
C TYR A 166 2.71 -11.48 -5.47
N PRO A 167 3.79 -11.96 -4.84
CA PRO A 167 3.71 -12.66 -3.57
C PRO A 167 2.99 -11.84 -2.50
N THR A 168 2.17 -12.53 -1.70
CA THR A 168 1.56 -11.99 -0.49
C THR A 168 1.76 -12.99 0.62
N THR A 169 2.83 -12.80 1.38
CA THR A 169 3.41 -13.84 2.26
C THR A 169 2.98 -13.72 3.72
N TRP A 170 2.37 -12.59 4.07
CA TRP A 170 2.02 -12.25 5.44
C TRP A 170 3.22 -12.25 6.39
N GLY A 171 4.45 -12.08 5.87
CA GLY A 171 5.68 -12.14 6.67
C GLY A 171 5.98 -13.52 7.26
N SER A 172 5.23 -14.55 6.88
CA SER A 172 5.29 -15.88 7.51
C SER A 172 6.01 -16.89 6.63
N LYS A 173 6.86 -17.71 7.24
CA LYS A 173 7.64 -18.74 6.53
C LYS A 173 6.75 -19.76 5.80
N SER A 174 5.61 -20.11 6.39
CA SER A 174 4.66 -21.07 5.80
C SER A 174 3.98 -20.56 4.53
N PHE A 175 3.95 -19.25 4.33
CA PHE A 175 3.28 -18.59 3.20
C PHE A 175 4.27 -17.82 2.31
N LYS A 176 5.58 -18.09 2.43
CA LYS A 176 6.64 -17.36 1.71
C LYS A 176 6.42 -17.33 0.19
N ASP A 177 5.93 -18.42 -0.38
CA ASP A 177 5.71 -18.55 -1.83
C ASP A 177 4.23 -18.34 -2.23
N GLN A 178 3.40 -17.84 -1.31
CA GLN A 178 1.98 -17.62 -1.54
C GLN A 178 1.76 -16.46 -2.52
N VAL A 179 1.01 -16.73 -3.58
CA VAL A 179 0.44 -15.72 -4.48
C VAL A 179 -1.08 -15.79 -4.36
N ILE A 180 -1.72 -14.65 -4.11
CA ILE A 180 -3.18 -14.56 -4.00
C ILE A 180 -3.68 -13.82 -5.25
N ASP A 181 -4.35 -14.54 -6.13
CA ASP A 181 -4.98 -13.98 -7.34
C ASP A 181 -6.28 -13.21 -6.98
N VAL A 182 -6.14 -12.19 -6.16
CA VAL A 182 -7.21 -11.29 -5.74
C VAL A 182 -6.67 -9.87 -5.67
N GLU A 183 -7.35 -8.98 -6.36
CA GLU A 183 -7.09 -7.55 -6.23
C GLU A 183 -7.69 -7.01 -4.93
N ALA A 184 -6.85 -6.69 -3.94
CA ALA A 184 -7.33 -6.08 -2.70
C ALA A 184 -7.94 -4.70 -2.97
N TRP A 185 -9.04 -4.38 -2.27
CA TRP A 185 -9.78 -3.14 -2.47
C TRP A 185 -8.93 -1.87 -2.30
N VAL A 186 -8.03 -1.85 -1.32
CA VAL A 186 -7.14 -0.71 -1.10
C VAL A 186 -6.15 -0.52 -2.26
N TYR A 187 -5.56 -1.61 -2.77
CA TYR A 187 -4.68 -1.57 -3.94
C TYR A 187 -5.44 -1.08 -5.18
N LYS A 188 -6.65 -1.62 -5.42
CA LYS A 188 -7.54 -1.16 -6.49
C LYS A 188 -7.76 0.34 -6.46
N ARG A 189 -8.06 0.90 -5.28
CA ARG A 189 -8.37 2.33 -5.11
C ARG A 189 -7.14 3.21 -5.32
N LEU A 190 -5.97 2.78 -4.83
CA LEU A 190 -4.70 3.48 -5.07
C LEU A 190 -4.33 3.46 -6.56
N LYS A 191 -4.44 2.31 -7.23
CA LYS A 191 -4.26 2.19 -8.68
C LYS A 191 -5.23 3.10 -9.45
N CYS A 192 -6.51 3.14 -9.07
CA CYS A 192 -7.51 4.02 -9.70
C CYS A 192 -7.23 5.52 -9.48
N ALA A 193 -6.55 5.88 -8.38
CA ALA A 193 -6.09 7.25 -8.13
C ALA A 193 -4.83 7.61 -8.92
N GLY A 194 -4.24 6.65 -9.64
CA GLY A 194 -3.02 6.80 -10.42
C GLY A 194 -1.74 6.61 -9.61
N ALA A 195 -1.81 6.08 -8.38
CA ALA A 195 -0.61 5.80 -7.57
C ALA A 195 0.18 4.61 -8.16
N VAL A 196 1.49 4.62 -7.93
CA VAL A 196 2.45 3.66 -8.51
C VAL A 196 2.99 2.74 -7.43
N LEU A 197 2.67 1.45 -7.49
CA LEU A 197 3.17 0.47 -6.53
C LEU A 197 4.64 0.14 -6.86
N VAL A 198 5.57 0.50 -5.97
CA VAL A 198 7.01 0.20 -6.13
C VAL A 198 7.50 -0.99 -5.30
N ALA A 199 6.80 -1.31 -4.21
CA ALA A 199 7.24 -2.37 -3.32
C ALA A 199 6.13 -2.96 -2.45
N LYS A 200 6.33 -4.22 -2.08
CA LYS A 200 5.63 -4.93 -1.01
C LYS A 200 6.54 -4.93 0.23
N LEU A 201 6.07 -4.30 1.30
CA LEU A 201 6.85 -3.98 2.50
C LEU A 201 6.64 -5.00 3.61
N VAL A 202 7.68 -5.19 4.41
CA VAL A 202 7.70 -6.18 5.49
C VAL A 202 6.54 -6.02 6.46
N SER A 203 5.92 -7.16 6.76
CA SER A 203 5.02 -7.35 7.90
C SER A 203 5.67 -8.35 8.84
N GLY A 204 5.54 -8.15 10.16
CA GLY A 204 5.72 -9.26 11.09
C GLY A 204 4.80 -10.43 10.75
N SER A 205 5.24 -11.65 11.05
CA SER A 205 4.58 -12.88 10.67
C SER A 205 3.12 -12.89 11.12
N LEU A 206 2.19 -13.06 10.18
CA LEU A 206 0.75 -13.05 10.40
C LEU A 206 0.26 -11.75 11.07
N ALA A 207 0.92 -10.63 10.76
CA ALA A 207 0.69 -9.33 11.38
C ALA A 207 0.88 -9.31 12.91
N TYR A 208 1.69 -10.22 13.45
CA TYR A 208 2.07 -10.27 14.85
C TYR A 208 3.54 -9.90 15.04
N ASP A 209 3.80 -8.96 15.95
CA ASP A 209 5.14 -8.45 16.28
C ASP A 209 5.97 -8.08 15.04
N ASP A 210 7.29 -8.04 15.10
CA ASP A 210 8.16 -7.52 14.02
C ASP A 210 9.12 -8.54 13.38
N ILE A 211 9.04 -9.79 13.81
CA ILE A 211 9.80 -10.89 13.23
C ILE A 211 9.08 -11.41 11.99
N TRP A 212 9.80 -11.50 10.87
CA TRP A 212 9.31 -12.06 9.61
C TRP A 212 10.26 -13.13 9.10
N PHE A 213 9.86 -13.92 8.10
CA PHE A 213 10.68 -15.05 7.63
C PHE A 213 12.08 -14.63 7.12
N GLY A 214 12.26 -13.36 6.76
CA GLY A 214 13.52 -12.80 6.24
C GLY A 214 14.40 -12.15 7.30
N GLY A 215 13.96 -12.03 8.56
CA GLY A 215 14.73 -11.36 9.61
C GLY A 215 13.87 -10.43 10.46
N ARG A 216 14.36 -9.21 10.70
CA ARG A 216 13.68 -8.20 11.53
C ARG A 216 14.07 -6.80 11.07
N THR A 217 13.08 -6.03 10.64
CA THR A 217 13.29 -4.68 10.06
C THR A 217 13.98 -3.75 11.05
N ARG A 218 15.03 -3.06 10.58
CA ARG A 218 15.84 -2.11 11.35
C ARG A 218 15.22 -0.73 11.39
N ASN A 219 15.42 -0.06 12.53
CA ASN A 219 15.00 1.31 12.75
C ASN A 219 15.91 2.27 11.94
N PRO A 220 15.36 3.11 11.05
CA PRO A 220 16.19 4.01 10.25
C PRO A 220 16.86 5.14 11.07
N TRP A 221 16.39 5.40 12.30
CA TRP A 221 17.02 6.35 13.21
C TRP A 221 18.21 5.76 13.97
N ASN A 222 18.21 4.45 14.19
CA ASN A 222 19.30 3.70 14.81
C ASN A 222 19.28 2.26 14.29
N ILE A 223 20.19 1.92 13.38
CA ILE A 223 20.20 0.60 12.71
C ILE A 223 20.55 -0.58 13.64
N GLU A 224 21.06 -0.29 14.83
CA GLU A 224 21.28 -1.28 15.89
C GLU A 224 19.96 -1.70 16.57
N GLU A 225 18.90 -0.91 16.39
CA GLU A 225 17.54 -1.17 16.88
C GLU A 225 16.59 -1.66 15.78
N PHE A 226 15.44 -2.17 16.20
CA PHE A 226 14.38 -2.68 15.32
C PHE A 226 13.17 -1.75 15.28
N SER A 227 12.43 -1.77 14.17
CA SER A 227 11.28 -0.88 13.96
C SER A 227 10.01 -1.26 14.71
N THR A 228 9.99 -2.37 15.46
CA THR A 228 8.77 -2.95 16.06
C THR A 228 7.70 -3.25 15.01
N GLY A 229 6.53 -3.72 15.44
CA GLY A 229 5.63 -4.44 14.56
C GLY A 229 4.15 -4.24 14.80
N SER A 230 3.30 -4.73 13.89
CA SER A 230 3.69 -5.56 12.74
C SER A 230 3.89 -4.83 11.43
N SER A 231 3.67 -3.52 11.39
CA SER A 231 3.90 -2.69 10.20
C SER A 231 5.34 -2.16 10.13
N ALA A 232 6.32 -3.05 10.38
CA ALA A 232 7.73 -2.69 10.50
C ALA A 232 8.29 -2.09 9.19
N GLY A 233 8.04 -2.76 8.06
CA GLY A 233 8.50 -2.33 6.74
C GLY A 233 7.94 -0.96 6.33
N PRO A 234 6.60 -0.73 6.38
CA PRO A 234 6.02 0.58 6.15
C PRO A 234 6.61 1.70 7.01
N ALA A 235 6.69 1.51 8.33
CA ALA A 235 7.22 2.54 9.23
C ALA A 235 8.69 2.87 8.92
N SER A 236 9.54 1.84 8.80
CA SER A 236 10.97 2.01 8.50
C SER A 236 11.18 2.69 7.14
N SER A 237 10.46 2.25 6.11
CA SER A 237 10.66 2.74 4.74
C SER A 237 10.24 4.19 4.57
N THR A 238 9.08 4.57 5.11
CA THR A 238 8.61 5.95 5.05
C THR A 238 9.50 6.87 5.89
N SER A 239 9.89 6.47 7.11
CA SER A 239 10.78 7.29 7.95
C SER A 239 12.18 7.49 7.36
N ALA A 240 12.70 6.51 6.61
CA ALA A 240 13.97 6.62 5.89
C ALA A 240 13.88 7.45 4.59
N GLY A 241 12.68 7.87 4.20
CA GLY A 241 12.43 8.53 2.92
C GLY A 241 12.79 7.65 1.71
N ILE A 242 12.71 6.32 1.81
CA ILE A 242 13.02 5.41 0.68
C ILE A 242 11.80 5.18 -0.23
N LEU A 243 10.62 5.59 0.23
CA LEU A 243 9.34 5.68 -0.50
C LEU A 243 8.44 6.70 0.22
N THR A 244 7.37 7.16 -0.45
CA THR A 244 6.40 8.10 0.15
C THR A 244 5.43 7.41 1.10
#